data_AF-A0A1J8Q6L0-F1
#
_entry.id   AF-A0A1J8Q6L0-F1
#
_cell.length_a   1.000
_cell.length_b   1.000
_cell.length_c   1.000
_cell.angle_alpha   90.00
_cell.angle_beta   90.00
_cell.angle_gamma   90.00
#
_symmetry.space_group_name_H-M   'P 1'
#
loop_
_entity.id
_entity.type
_entity.pdbx_description
1 polymer ?
#
loop_
_entity_poly.entity_id
_entity_poly.type
_entity_poly.pdbx_seq_one_letter_code
_entity_poly.pdbx_strand_id
1 'polypeptide(L)'
;MHKDLQEAYIPSCNECQRNKSPMTRPVGPLHPLPIPDACGDSVTVDFIVFVERLHLDLHKARDNLLASWIMQVSSANKSRSDEPRLAVDDLVLLSTKHRWRDYMRKGDGRVAKFMPRFDGPYRIVEARPETSTYTLDLPSMPNIFPTFHVSQL
;
A
#
# COMPACT_ATOMS: atom_id res chain seq x y z
N MET A 1 -69.63 -24.19 26.99
CA MET A 1 -68.89 -24.52 25.75
C MET A 1 -67.39 -24.70 25.96
N HIS A 2 -66.61 -23.66 26.29
CA HIS A 2 -65.16 -23.85 26.48
C HIS A 2 -64.82 -24.84 27.61
N LYS A 3 -65.58 -24.77 28.71
CA LYS A 3 -65.42 -25.65 29.87
C LYS A 3 -65.74 -27.12 29.53
N ASP A 4 -66.82 -27.36 28.80
CA ASP A 4 -67.23 -28.71 28.37
C ASP A 4 -66.22 -29.33 27.39
N LEU A 5 -65.62 -28.51 26.53
CA LEU A 5 -64.56 -28.97 25.63
C LEU A 5 -63.29 -29.37 26.40
N GLN A 6 -62.90 -28.60 27.41
CA GLN A 6 -61.71 -28.88 28.22
C GLN A 6 -61.89 -30.05 29.20
N GLU A 7 -63.06 -30.17 29.82
CA GLU A 7 -63.31 -31.15 30.88
C GLU A 7 -63.85 -32.48 30.36
N ALA A 8 -64.53 -32.51 29.20
CA ALA A 8 -65.14 -33.73 28.67
C ALA A 8 -64.59 -34.15 27.29
N TYR A 9 -64.52 -33.24 26.32
CA TYR A 9 -64.20 -33.61 24.93
C TYR A 9 -62.70 -33.86 24.70
N ILE A 10 -61.82 -32.95 25.13
CA ILE A 10 -60.36 -33.10 24.97
C ILE A 10 -59.83 -34.31 25.75
N PRO A 11 -60.28 -34.61 26.99
CA PRO A 11 -59.88 -35.81 27.70
C PRO A 11 -60.32 -37.11 27.03
N SER A 12 -61.46 -37.12 26.31
CA SER A 12 -61.99 -38.30 25.64
C SER A 12 -61.48 -38.52 24.21
N CYS A 13 -60.87 -37.51 23.57
CA CYS A 13 -60.35 -37.61 22.21
C CYS A 13 -58.83 -37.92 22.18
N ASN A 14 -58.49 -39.16 21.79
CA ASN A 14 -57.10 -39.61 21.66
C ASN A 14 -56.27 -38.79 20.65
N GLU A 15 -56.88 -38.27 19.59
CA GLU A 15 -56.17 -37.46 18.58
C GLU A 15 -55.78 -36.09 19.15
N CYS A 16 -56.69 -35.44 19.87
CA CYS A 16 -56.44 -34.16 20.54
C CYS A 16 -55.40 -34.28 21.66
N GLN A 17 -55.33 -35.43 22.34
CA GLN A 17 -54.28 -35.69 23.32
C GLN A 17 -52.90 -35.96 22.70
N ARG A 18 -52.86 -36.56 21.51
CA ARG A 18 -51.61 -36.94 20.83
C ARG A 18 -50.99 -35.80 20.04
N ASN A 19 -51.78 -34.89 19.50
CA ASN A 19 -51.28 -33.83 18.62
C ASN A 19 -51.75 -32.45 19.09
N LYS A 20 -50.80 -31.56 19.41
CA LYS A 20 -51.10 -30.13 19.55
C LYS A 20 -51.35 -29.58 18.14
N SER A 21 -52.50 -28.96 17.92
CA SER A 21 -52.75 -28.24 16.66
C SER A 21 -51.65 -27.19 16.45
N PRO A 22 -51.04 -27.09 15.26
CA PRO A 22 -50.04 -26.05 14.99
C PRO A 22 -50.68 -24.67 15.21
N MET A 23 -50.02 -23.80 15.99
CA MET A 23 -50.45 -22.41 16.17
C MET A 23 -50.14 -21.53 14.95
N THR A 24 -49.42 -22.06 13.96
CA THR A 24 -49.06 -21.36 12.73
C THR A 24 -50.17 -21.48 11.69
N ARG A 25 -50.49 -20.35 11.04
CA ARG A 25 -51.39 -20.33 9.87
C ARG A 25 -50.81 -21.20 8.75
N PRO A 26 -51.64 -21.88 7.94
CA PRO A 26 -51.15 -22.60 6.78
C PRO A 26 -50.40 -21.62 5.86
N VAL A 27 -49.15 -21.95 5.54
CA VAL A 27 -48.34 -21.16 4.60
C VAL A 27 -49.07 -21.20 3.26
N GLY A 28 -49.39 -20.03 2.70
CA GLY A 28 -50.01 -19.93 1.37
C GLY A 28 -49.16 -20.63 0.30
N PRO A 29 -49.72 -20.92 -0.89
CA PRO A 29 -48.98 -21.59 -1.94
C PRO A 29 -47.67 -20.85 -2.18
N LEU A 30 -46.55 -21.55 -1.96
CA LEU A 30 -45.23 -21.06 -2.30
C LEU A 30 -45.28 -20.80 -3.81
N HIS A 31 -45.02 -19.56 -4.23
CA HIS A 31 -44.66 -19.24 -5.60
C HIS A 31 -43.14 -19.35 -5.68
N PRO A 32 -42.57 -20.55 -5.90
CA PRO A 32 -41.14 -20.67 -6.13
C PRO A 32 -40.80 -19.87 -7.39
N LEU A 33 -39.67 -19.17 -7.33
CA LEU A 33 -39.08 -18.61 -8.54
C LEU A 33 -38.86 -19.76 -9.54
N PRO A 34 -39.05 -19.52 -10.85
CA PRO A 34 -38.82 -20.54 -11.86
C PRO A 34 -37.38 -21.07 -11.75
N ILE A 35 -37.23 -22.38 -11.86
CA ILE A 35 -35.92 -23.03 -11.85
C ILE A 35 -35.22 -22.62 -13.16
N PRO A 36 -34.00 -22.07 -13.11
CA PRO A 36 -33.28 -21.66 -14.32
C PRO A 36 -32.86 -22.90 -15.12
N ASP A 37 -32.99 -22.84 -16.45
CA ASP A 37 -32.74 -23.96 -17.36
C ASP A 37 -31.24 -24.12 -17.71
N ALA A 38 -30.46 -23.04 -17.60
CA ALA A 38 -29.01 -23.03 -17.78
C ALA A 38 -28.29 -22.15 -16.74
N CYS A 39 -26.96 -22.34 -16.66
CA CYS A 39 -26.10 -21.57 -15.77
C CYS A 39 -26.09 -20.08 -16.19
N GLY A 40 -26.64 -19.20 -15.33
CA GLY A 40 -26.71 -17.75 -15.57
C GLY A 40 -28.08 -17.21 -15.98
N ASP A 41 -29.09 -18.07 -16.16
CA ASP A 41 -30.43 -17.66 -16.65
C ASP A 41 -31.24 -16.85 -15.63
N SER A 42 -30.91 -16.93 -14.34
CA SER A 42 -31.48 -16.06 -13.30
C SER A 42 -30.38 -15.28 -12.60
N VAL A 43 -30.26 -13.99 -12.92
CA VAL A 43 -29.40 -13.06 -12.18
C VAL A 43 -30.27 -12.33 -11.16
N THR A 44 -30.00 -12.53 -9.87
CA THR A 44 -30.68 -11.76 -8.83
C THR A 44 -30.17 -10.31 -8.85
N VAL A 45 -31.05 -9.34 -8.58
CA VAL A 45 -30.69 -7.90 -8.53
C VAL A 45 -29.49 -7.66 -7.61
N ASP A 46 -29.38 -8.43 -6.52
CA ASP A 46 -28.27 -8.37 -5.57
C ASP A 46 -26.89 -8.65 -6.20
N PHE A 47 -26.82 -9.52 -7.22
CA PHE A 47 -25.58 -9.84 -7.90
C PHE A 47 -25.09 -8.68 -8.80
N ILE A 48 -26.00 -8.03 -9.53
CA ILE A 48 -25.66 -6.88 -10.39
C ILE A 48 -25.15 -5.72 -9.54
N VAL A 49 -25.87 -5.41 -8.46
CA VAL A 49 -25.47 -4.35 -7.51
C VAL A 49 -24.12 -4.66 -6.85
N PHE A 50 -23.85 -5.93 -6.55
CA PHE A 50 -22.57 -6.36 -6.00
C PHE A 50 -21.41 -6.14 -6.99
N VAL A 51 -21.57 -6.52 -8.25
CA VAL A 51 -20.54 -6.33 -9.29
C VAL A 51 -20.26 -4.85 -9.53
N GLU A 52 -21.30 -4.01 -9.60
CA GLU A 52 -21.13 -2.56 -9.71
C GLU A 52 -20.39 -1.96 -8.51
N ARG A 53 -20.69 -2.44 -7.30
CA ARG A 53 -19.99 -2.01 -6.09
C ARG A 53 -18.51 -2.41 -6.11
N LEU A 54 -18.20 -3.63 -6.54
CA LEU A 54 -16.81 -4.07 -6.70
C LEU A 54 -16.05 -3.21 -7.70
N HIS A 55 -16.65 -2.89 -8.84
CA HIS A 55 -16.04 -1.97 -9.82
C HIS A 55 -15.81 -0.59 -9.20
N LEU A 56 -16.80 -0.05 -8.49
CA LEU A 56 -16.68 1.25 -7.82
C LEU A 56 -15.55 1.25 -6.78
N ASP A 57 -15.43 0.19 -5.98
CA ASP A 57 -14.39 0.07 -4.98
C ASP A 57 -13.00 -0.08 -5.60
N LEU A 58 -12.90 -0.80 -6.74
CA LEU A 58 -11.67 -0.87 -7.52
C LEU A 58 -11.26 0.50 -8.07
N HIS A 59 -12.20 1.26 -8.63
CA HIS A 59 -11.93 2.60 -9.14
C HIS A 59 -11.47 3.54 -8.01
N LYS A 60 -12.17 3.54 -6.87
CA LYS A 60 -11.76 4.30 -5.68
C LYS A 60 -10.36 3.92 -5.20
N ALA A 61 -10.04 2.63 -5.17
CA ALA A 61 -8.71 2.17 -4.77
C ALA A 61 -7.62 2.69 -5.72
N ARG A 62 -7.86 2.66 -7.04
CA ARG A 62 -6.94 3.22 -8.04
C ARG A 62 -6.77 4.73 -7.87
N ASP A 63 -7.87 5.46 -7.71
CA ASP A 63 -7.84 6.91 -7.53
C ASP A 63 -7.08 7.31 -6.26
N ASN A 64 -7.27 6.56 -5.16
CA ASN A 64 -6.53 6.78 -3.92
C ASN A 64 -5.03 6.54 -4.10
N LEU A 65 -4.63 5.52 -4.85
CA LEU A 65 -3.21 5.28 -5.16
C LEU A 65 -2.61 6.40 -6.00
N LEU A 66 -3.34 6.88 -7.02
CA LEU A 66 -2.90 8.01 -7.84
C LEU A 66 -2.79 9.30 -7.03
N ALA A 67 -3.79 9.62 -6.22
CA ALA A 67 -3.77 10.78 -5.35
C ALA A 67 -2.61 10.72 -4.34
N SER A 68 -2.39 9.56 -3.72
CA SER A 68 -1.26 9.33 -2.81
C SER A 68 0.09 9.52 -3.52
N TRP A 69 0.24 8.97 -4.73
CA TRP A 69 1.45 9.14 -5.52
C TRP A 69 1.71 10.62 -5.87
N ILE A 70 0.68 11.35 -6.33
CA ILE A 70 0.78 12.80 -6.62
C ILE A 70 1.22 13.56 -5.36
N MET A 71 0.64 13.27 -4.20
CA MET A 71 1.00 13.90 -2.93
C MET A 71 2.45 13.60 -2.53
N GLN A 72 2.89 12.36 -2.66
CA GLN A 72 4.27 11.97 -2.36
C GLN A 72 5.27 12.64 -3.29
N VAL A 73 4.99 12.66 -4.61
CA VAL A 73 5.83 13.30 -5.61
C VAL A 73 5.92 14.80 -5.36
N SER A 74 4.79 15.49 -5.15
CA SER A 74 4.79 16.93 -4.88
C SER A 74 5.52 17.28 -3.58
N SER A 75 5.33 16.48 -2.52
CA SER A 75 6.04 16.66 -1.25
C SER A 75 7.55 16.44 -1.39
N ALA A 76 7.97 15.36 -2.07
CA ALA A 76 9.38 15.07 -2.30
C ALA A 76 10.04 16.11 -3.21
N ASN A 77 9.34 16.55 -4.25
CA ASN A 77 9.82 17.58 -5.17
C ASN A 77 9.91 18.96 -4.52
N LYS A 78 9.12 19.25 -3.47
CA LYS A 78 9.22 20.52 -2.72
C LYS A 78 10.61 20.78 -2.15
N SER A 79 11.34 19.72 -1.80
CA SER A 79 12.71 19.81 -1.27
C SER A 79 13.81 19.58 -2.31
N ARG A 80 13.46 19.26 -3.57
CA ARG A 80 14.45 19.09 -4.64
C ARG A 80 14.75 20.45 -5.25
N SER A 81 16.02 20.79 -5.32
CA SER A 81 16.52 21.98 -6.02
C SER A 81 17.04 21.59 -7.40
N ASP A 82 17.13 22.57 -8.29
CA ASP A 82 17.84 22.40 -9.55
C ASP A 82 19.29 22.03 -9.31
N GLU A 83 19.84 21.20 -10.20
CA GLU A 83 21.21 20.76 -10.11
C GLU A 83 22.18 21.96 -10.25
N PRO A 84 23.20 22.08 -9.37
CA PRO A 84 24.21 23.11 -9.52
C PRO A 84 24.96 22.96 -10.84
N ARG A 85 25.24 24.09 -11.50
CA ARG A 85 26.01 24.13 -12.74
C ARG A 85 27.49 23.92 -12.42
N LEU A 86 27.96 22.68 -12.49
CA LEU A 86 29.35 22.30 -12.27
C LEU A 86 30.04 22.03 -13.60
N ALA A 87 31.20 22.65 -13.81
CA ALA A 87 32.03 22.46 -14.99
C ALA A 87 33.27 21.60 -14.69
N VAL A 88 33.91 21.11 -15.75
CA VAL A 88 35.24 20.49 -15.64
C VAL A 88 36.22 21.55 -15.10
N ASP A 89 37.16 21.13 -14.26
CA ASP A 89 38.10 21.95 -13.49
C ASP A 89 37.56 22.71 -12.26
N ASP A 90 36.25 22.67 -11.98
CA ASP A 90 35.73 23.23 -10.73
C ASP A 90 36.23 22.44 -9.50
N LEU A 91 36.43 23.16 -8.39
CA LEU A 91 36.80 22.59 -7.11
C LEU A 91 35.53 22.31 -6.28
N VAL A 92 35.31 21.04 -5.94
CA VAL A 92 34.16 20.57 -5.18
C VAL A 92 34.58 19.81 -3.93
N LEU A 93 33.71 19.82 -2.92
CA LEU A 93 33.93 19.14 -1.65
C LEU A 93 33.21 17.79 -1.66
N LEU A 94 33.93 16.70 -1.37
CA LEU A 94 33.30 15.38 -1.38
C LEU A 94 32.68 15.06 -0.02
N SER A 95 31.41 14.67 0.01
CA SER A 95 30.71 14.28 1.22
C SER A 95 31.30 13.01 1.84
N THR A 96 31.53 13.04 3.15
CA THR A 96 32.10 11.90 3.90
C THR A 96 31.03 10.92 4.40
N LYS A 97 29.75 11.15 4.10
CA LYS A 97 28.60 10.40 4.64
C LYS A 97 28.74 8.88 4.49
N HIS A 98 29.22 8.41 3.35
CA HIS A 98 29.38 6.98 3.06
C HIS A 98 30.75 6.41 3.45
N ARG A 99 31.67 7.25 3.96
CA ARG A 99 33.09 6.94 4.21
C ARG A 99 33.43 6.89 5.70
N TRP A 100 32.43 6.84 6.58
CA TRP A 100 32.61 6.83 8.03
C TRP A 100 33.50 5.69 8.53
N ARG A 101 33.45 4.51 7.88
CA ARG A 101 34.30 3.36 8.21
C ARG A 101 35.77 3.59 7.87
N ASP A 102 36.06 4.31 6.79
CA ASP A 102 37.43 4.62 6.39
C ASP A 102 38.07 5.65 7.33
N TYR A 103 37.25 6.52 7.91
CA TYR A 103 37.70 7.51 8.88
C TYR A 103 37.91 6.90 10.28
N MET A 104 37.14 5.88 10.65
CA MET A 104 37.21 5.15 11.93
C MET A 104 38.25 4.01 11.90
N ARG A 105 39.38 4.18 11.20
CA ARG A 105 40.43 3.16 11.18
C ARG A 105 40.93 2.87 12.60
N LYS A 106 41.19 1.59 12.87
CA LYS A 106 41.56 1.07 14.19
C LYS A 106 42.90 1.70 14.62
N GLY A 107 42.89 2.47 15.73
CA GLY A 107 44.11 3.01 16.35
C GLY A 107 44.26 4.54 16.33
N ASP A 108 43.46 5.27 15.55
CA ASP A 108 43.62 6.73 15.38
C ASP A 108 42.98 7.58 16.50
N GLY A 109 42.27 6.96 17.46
CA GLY A 109 41.57 7.69 18.54
C GLY A 109 40.45 8.62 18.06
N ARG A 110 40.06 8.55 16.79
CA ARG A 110 39.04 9.40 16.17
C ARG A 110 37.64 8.98 16.60
N VAL A 111 36.80 9.96 16.92
CA VAL A 111 35.40 9.76 17.29
C VAL A 111 34.51 10.27 16.16
N ALA A 112 33.54 9.46 15.73
CA ALA A 112 32.67 9.75 14.57
C ALA A 112 31.95 11.10 14.66
N LYS A 113 31.68 11.57 15.89
CA LYS A 113 31.05 12.87 16.15
C LYS A 113 31.87 14.06 15.64
N PHE A 114 33.20 13.95 15.58
CA PHE A 114 34.11 15.01 15.12
C PHE A 114 34.61 14.78 13.69
N MET A 115 33.98 13.88 12.93
CA MET A 115 34.34 13.66 11.54
C MET A 115 33.92 14.88 10.69
N PRO A 116 34.82 15.42 9.85
CA PRO A 116 34.45 16.43 8.86
C PRO A 116 33.33 15.90 7.98
N ARG A 117 32.28 16.70 7.75
CA ARG A 117 31.15 16.32 6.88
C ARG A 117 31.55 16.26 5.40
N PHE A 118 32.60 16.98 5.05
CA PHE A 118 33.15 17.11 3.71
C PHE A 118 34.66 16.94 3.75
N ASP A 119 35.21 16.34 2.71
CA ASP A 119 36.61 16.02 2.51
C ASP A 119 37.11 16.72 1.26
N GLY A 120 38.25 17.42 1.37
CA GLY A 120 39.09 18.00 0.31
C GLY A 120 38.42 18.79 -0.82
N PRO A 121 38.99 19.93 -1.26
CA PRO A 121 38.65 20.42 -2.59
C PRO A 121 39.27 19.48 -3.64
N TYR A 122 38.42 18.75 -4.36
CA TYR A 122 38.83 17.92 -5.48
C TYR A 122 38.39 18.55 -6.79
N ARG A 123 39.18 18.35 -7.83
CA ARG A 123 38.91 18.89 -9.15
C ARG A 123 38.04 17.94 -9.96
N ILE A 124 37.05 18.47 -10.67
CA ILE A 124 36.23 17.67 -11.60
C ILE A 124 37.03 17.39 -12.87
N VAL A 125 37.27 16.11 -13.15
CA VAL A 125 37.94 15.63 -14.39
C VAL A 125 36.93 15.44 -15.51
N GLU A 126 35.74 14.92 -15.18
CA GLU A 126 34.69 14.66 -16.16
C GLU A 126 33.32 15.01 -15.54
N ALA A 127 32.52 15.78 -16.27
CA ALA A 127 31.17 16.15 -15.88
C ALA A 127 30.14 15.50 -16.83
N ARG A 128 29.19 14.75 -16.27
CA ARG A 128 28.08 14.13 -17.01
C ARG A 128 26.75 14.65 -16.46
N PRO A 129 26.31 15.86 -16.87
CA PRO A 129 25.08 16.48 -16.37
C PRO A 129 23.81 15.68 -16.73
N GLU A 130 23.84 14.90 -17.81
CA GLU A 130 22.77 13.98 -18.23
C GLU A 130 22.35 12.98 -17.14
N THR A 131 23.30 12.53 -16.31
CA THR A 131 23.10 11.52 -15.26
C THR A 131 23.42 12.08 -13.87
N SER A 132 23.70 13.39 -13.77
CA SER A 132 24.12 14.05 -12.54
C SER A 132 25.35 13.38 -11.89
N THR A 133 26.29 12.89 -12.70
CA THR A 133 27.50 12.18 -12.23
C THR A 133 28.77 12.92 -12.64
N TYR A 134 29.73 12.99 -11.73
CA TYR A 134 30.98 13.72 -11.92
C TYR A 134 32.16 12.88 -11.42
N THR A 135 33.23 12.85 -12.18
CA THR A 135 34.46 12.14 -11.85
C THR A 135 35.48 13.12 -11.27
N LEU A 136 36.01 12.82 -10.09
CA LEU A 136 36.95 13.66 -9.35
C LEU A 136 38.39 13.18 -9.48
N ASP A 137 39.32 14.13 -9.45
CA ASP A 137 40.76 13.88 -9.35
C ASP A 137 41.13 13.56 -7.88
N LEU A 138 40.93 12.29 -7.51
CA LEU A 138 41.27 11.80 -6.18
C LEU A 138 42.72 11.30 -6.13
N PRO A 139 43.46 11.53 -5.02
CA PRO A 139 44.74 10.89 -4.82
C PRO A 139 44.54 9.37 -4.87
N SER A 140 45.39 8.68 -5.64
CA SER A 140 45.23 7.25 -5.96
C SER A 140 45.07 6.41 -4.68
N MET A 141 43.83 5.99 -4.41
CA MET A 141 43.44 5.16 -3.29
C MET A 141 42.92 3.82 -3.85
N PRO A 142 43.43 2.67 -3.40
CA PRO A 142 43.24 1.39 -4.09
C PRO A 142 41.81 0.83 -4.10
N ASN A 143 40.82 1.52 -3.50
CA ASN A 143 39.45 1.00 -3.38
C ASN A 143 38.38 2.09 -3.39
N ILE A 144 38.58 3.17 -4.14
CA ILE A 144 37.59 4.25 -4.29
C ILE A 144 37.34 4.46 -5.77
N PHE A 145 36.08 4.35 -6.19
CA PHE A 145 35.65 4.75 -7.51
C PHE A 145 35.53 6.28 -7.55
N PRO A 146 36.18 6.98 -8.49
CA PRO A 146 36.26 8.44 -8.49
C PRO A 146 35.01 9.16 -9.00
N THR A 147 33.98 8.43 -9.46
CA THR A 147 32.74 9.03 -9.96
C THR A 147 31.66 9.06 -8.88
N PHE A 148 31.09 10.25 -8.66
CA PHE A 148 30.09 10.52 -7.64
C PHE A 148 28.87 11.22 -8.22
N HIS A 149 27.71 11.01 -7.61
CA HIS A 149 26.50 11.76 -7.93
C HIS A 149 26.56 13.15 -7.30
N VAL A 150 25.93 14.16 -7.92
CA VAL A 150 25.93 15.57 -7.46
C VAL A 150 25.52 15.76 -6.00
N SER A 151 24.66 14.88 -5.48
CA SER A 151 24.23 14.91 -4.06
C SER A 151 25.33 14.57 -3.06
N GLN A 152 26.49 14.12 -3.53
CA GLN A 152 27.68 13.83 -2.74
C GLN A 152 28.77 14.89 -2.90
N LEU A 153 28.57 15.91 -3.75
CA LEU A 153 29.48 17.02 -4.00
C LEU A 153 29.04 18.30 -3.27
#